data_AF-A0A845X960-F1
#
_entry.id   AF-A0A845X960-F1
#
_cell.length_a   1.000
_cell.length_b   1.000
_cell.length_c   1.000
_cell.angle_alpha   90.00
_cell.angle_beta   90.00
_cell.angle_gamma   90.00
#
_symmetry.space_group_name_H-M   'P 1'
#
loop_
_entity.id
_entity.type
_entity.pdbx_description
1 polymer ?
#
loop_
_entity_poly.entity_id
_entity_poly.type
_entity_poly.pdbx_seq_one_letter_code
_entity_poly.pdbx_strand_id
1 'polypeptide(L)'
;MTVSGTTPDVLASSSHWFTTIAHAQNPPSASEIEKYAKSVLQMEPHRRTAEREIRQAGGNPDIVCADVFSGLPGSQVAAQYCDRAARIIEANGLSNRRFNQITEIASSNSEIQRRIQDKMAQLCRQPEFRNACSSGWLNL
;
A
#
# COMPACT_ATOMS: atom_id res chain seq x y z
N MET A 1 -36.88 -31.16 18.25
CA MET A 1 -35.87 -30.08 18.38
C MET A 1 -35.32 -29.82 16.98
N THR A 2 -35.83 -28.79 16.31
CA THR A 2 -35.39 -28.39 14.96
C THR A 2 -34.49 -27.17 15.10
N VAL A 3 -33.20 -27.32 14.79
CA VAL A 3 -32.22 -26.23 14.82
C VAL A 3 -32.38 -25.43 13.53
N SER A 4 -32.87 -24.20 13.64
CA SER A 4 -32.84 -23.22 12.56
C SER A 4 -31.39 -22.78 12.33
N GLY A 5 -30.85 -23.04 11.14
CA GLY A 5 -29.57 -22.50 10.71
C GLY A 5 -29.74 -21.06 10.24
N THR A 6 -29.08 -20.12 10.92
CA THR A 6 -28.88 -18.77 10.41
C THR A 6 -27.78 -18.80 9.36
N THR A 7 -28.10 -18.52 8.10
CA THR A 7 -27.10 -18.11 7.11
C THR A 7 -26.64 -16.70 7.48
N PRO A 8 -25.34 -16.44 7.74
CA PRO A 8 -24.87 -15.07 7.75
C PRO A 8 -24.86 -14.59 6.29
N ASP A 9 -25.83 -13.76 5.94
CA ASP A 9 -25.73 -12.87 4.80
C ASP A 9 -24.62 -11.86 5.13
N VAL A 10 -23.43 -12.13 4.60
CA VAL A 10 -22.29 -11.21 4.69
C VAL A 10 -22.23 -10.47 3.37
N LEU A 11 -23.02 -9.41 3.25
CA LEU A 11 -22.71 -8.30 2.35
C LEU A 11 -21.48 -7.54 2.92
N ALA A 12 -20.33 -8.21 2.89
CA ALA A 12 -19.06 -7.52 2.94
C ALA A 12 -18.82 -6.99 1.53
N SER A 13 -19.11 -5.70 1.33
CA SER A 13 -18.49 -4.95 0.24
C SER A 13 -16.99 -4.95 0.50
N SER A 14 -16.35 -6.02 0.04
CA SER A 14 -14.93 -6.23 0.10
C SER A 14 -14.43 -5.90 -1.28
N SER A 15 -13.75 -4.76 -1.37
CA SER A 15 -12.91 -4.42 -2.50
C SER A 15 -11.86 -5.53 -2.59
N HIS A 16 -12.16 -6.57 -3.36
CA HIS A 16 -11.31 -7.76 -3.51
C HIS A 16 -10.16 -7.40 -4.43
N TRP A 17 -9.07 -6.99 -3.82
CA TRP A 17 -7.75 -7.06 -4.42
C TRP A 17 -7.26 -8.51 -4.15
N PHE A 18 -6.83 -9.22 -5.21
CA PHE A 18 -6.07 -10.49 -5.23
C PHE A 18 -6.81 -11.83 -5.38
N THR A 19 -6.61 -12.44 -6.56
CA THR A 19 -6.76 -13.89 -6.75
C THR A 19 -5.77 -14.62 -5.84
N THR A 20 -6.29 -15.42 -4.90
CA THR A 20 -5.50 -16.17 -3.93
C THR A 20 -4.59 -17.19 -4.63
N ILE A 21 -3.29 -16.92 -4.67
CA ILE A 21 -2.29 -17.99 -4.68
C ILE A 21 -1.67 -17.98 -3.28
N ALA A 22 -2.10 -18.92 -2.45
CA ALA A 22 -1.53 -19.16 -1.12
C ALA A 22 -0.09 -19.70 -1.28
N HIS A 23 0.85 -18.82 -1.60
CA HIS A 23 2.25 -19.10 -1.41
C HIS A 23 2.52 -19.10 0.10
N ALA A 24 3.25 -20.09 0.61
CA ALA A 24 3.75 -20.05 1.99
C ALA A 24 4.58 -18.76 2.17
N GLN A 25 3.98 -17.73 2.78
CA GLN A 25 4.57 -16.41 2.79
C GLN A 25 5.67 -16.37 3.84
N ASN A 26 6.93 -16.42 3.40
CA ASN A 26 8.08 -16.25 4.30
C ASN A 26 7.98 -14.87 4.98
N PRO A 27 7.83 -14.81 6.32
CA PRO A 27 7.64 -13.55 7.02
C PRO A 27 8.79 -12.58 6.76
N PRO A 28 8.53 -11.26 6.66
CA PRO A 28 9.58 -10.31 6.40
C PRO A 28 10.55 -10.20 7.59
N SER A 29 11.83 -10.15 7.24
CA SER A 29 12.90 -9.85 8.19
C SER A 29 12.78 -8.41 8.71
N ALA A 30 13.46 -8.11 9.83
CA ALA A 30 13.50 -6.75 10.36
C ALA A 30 14.07 -5.73 9.35
N SER A 31 15.06 -6.14 8.55
CA SER A 31 15.62 -5.30 7.48
C SER A 31 14.60 -5.03 6.38
N GLU A 32 13.83 -6.03 5.97
CA GLU A 32 12.77 -5.84 4.96
C GLU A 32 11.65 -4.93 5.45
N ILE A 33 11.26 -5.04 6.72
CA ILE A 33 10.29 -4.11 7.33
C ILE A 33 10.81 -2.68 7.33
N GLU A 34 12.10 -2.47 7.63
CA GLU A 34 12.71 -1.14 7.54
C GLU A 34 12.66 -0.58 6.13
N LYS A 35 13.09 -1.36 5.14
CA LYS A 35 13.10 -0.94 3.73
C LYS A 35 11.68 -0.67 3.22
N TYR A 36 10.73 -1.49 3.61
CA TYR A 36 9.32 -1.32 3.28
C TYR A 36 8.78 -0.01 3.86
N ALA A 37 8.97 0.22 5.17
CA ALA A 37 8.54 1.43 5.86
C ALA A 37 9.17 2.69 5.24
N LYS A 38 10.48 2.66 4.93
CA LYS A 38 11.16 3.77 4.23
C LYS A 38 10.53 4.03 2.86
N SER A 39 10.28 2.98 2.08
CA SER A 39 9.68 3.10 0.75
C SER A 39 8.30 3.76 0.81
N VAL A 40 7.43 3.30 1.71
CA VAL A 40 6.09 3.88 1.93
C VAL A 40 6.18 5.36 2.29
N LEU A 41 7.04 5.73 3.24
CA LEU A 41 7.20 7.12 3.66
C LEU A 41 7.76 8.01 2.54
N GLN A 42 8.68 7.52 1.72
CA GLN A 42 9.22 8.29 0.58
C GLN A 42 8.22 8.43 -0.57
N MET A 43 7.38 7.41 -0.81
CA MET A 43 6.35 7.44 -1.83
C MET A 43 5.23 8.44 -1.51
N GLU A 44 4.99 8.68 -0.22
CA GLU A 44 3.79 9.35 0.23
C GLU A 44 3.61 10.81 -0.26
N PRO A 45 4.62 11.70 -0.20
CA PRO A 45 4.49 13.04 -0.77
C PRO A 45 4.16 13.03 -2.27
N HIS A 46 4.63 12.02 -2.99
CA HIS A 46 4.33 11.82 -4.42
C HIS A 46 2.91 11.32 -4.63
N ARG A 47 2.43 10.38 -3.81
CA ARG A 47 1.04 9.89 -3.88
C ARG A 47 0.06 11.05 -3.71
N ARG A 48 0.24 11.89 -2.68
CA ARG A 48 -0.64 13.06 -2.46
C ARG A 48 -0.63 14.05 -3.62
N THR A 49 0.53 14.25 -4.23
CA THR A 49 0.68 15.10 -5.41
C THR A 49 -0.11 14.54 -6.58
N ALA A 50 0.04 13.24 -6.84
CA ALA A 50 -0.69 12.54 -7.89
C ALA A 50 -2.21 12.56 -7.66
N GLU A 51 -2.67 12.27 -6.44
CA GLU A 51 -4.10 12.30 -6.11
C GLU A 51 -4.72 13.68 -6.33
N ARG A 52 -4.02 14.75 -5.92
CA ARG A 52 -4.49 16.11 -6.14
C ARG A 52 -4.60 16.43 -7.63
N GLU A 53 -3.58 16.09 -8.41
CA GLU A 53 -3.53 16.36 -9.85
C GLU A 53 -4.58 15.54 -10.62
N ILE A 54 -4.79 14.27 -10.24
CA ILE A 54 -5.84 13.42 -10.81
C ILE A 54 -7.23 13.99 -10.49
N ARG A 55 -7.48 14.42 -9.24
CA ARG A 55 -8.75 15.08 -8.87
C ARG A 55 -8.98 16.35 -9.69
N GLN A 56 -7.95 17.17 -9.87
CA GLN A 56 -8.02 18.40 -10.68
C GLN A 56 -8.31 18.11 -12.16
N ALA A 57 -7.83 16.99 -12.68
CA ALA A 57 -8.16 16.52 -14.02
C ALA A 57 -9.57 15.92 -14.13
N GLY A 58 -10.31 15.75 -13.02
CA GLY A 58 -11.61 15.08 -13.00
C GLY A 58 -11.54 13.55 -13.04
N GLY A 59 -10.38 12.96 -12.71
CA GLY A 59 -10.17 11.51 -12.65
C GLY A 59 -10.41 10.91 -11.26
N ASN A 60 -10.40 9.58 -11.19
CA ASN A 60 -10.42 8.84 -9.92
C ASN A 60 -9.00 8.76 -9.32
N PRO A 61 -8.75 9.32 -8.13
CA PRO A 61 -7.44 9.32 -7.48
C PRO A 61 -7.06 7.97 -6.85
N ASP A 62 -7.91 6.95 -6.89
CA ASP A 62 -7.54 5.60 -6.49
C ASP A 62 -6.55 5.01 -7.52
N ILE A 63 -5.25 5.17 -7.23
CA ILE A 63 -4.18 4.71 -8.12
C ILE A 63 -3.84 3.26 -7.79
N VAL A 64 -4.09 2.35 -8.73
CA VAL A 64 -3.66 0.94 -8.66
C VAL A 64 -2.55 0.70 -9.69
N CYS A 65 -1.31 0.50 -9.21
CA CYS A 65 -0.12 0.38 -10.08
C CYS A 65 0.02 -0.95 -10.85
N ALA A 66 -1.07 -1.68 -11.05
CA ALA A 66 -1.13 -2.86 -11.90
C ALA A 66 -1.92 -2.62 -13.20
N ASP A 67 -2.59 -1.47 -13.33
CA ASP A 67 -3.53 -1.21 -14.40
C ASP A 67 -2.92 -0.44 -15.59
N VAL A 68 -3.47 -0.69 -16.78
CA VAL A 68 -3.22 0.15 -17.95
C VAL A 68 -4.10 1.40 -17.85
N PHE A 69 -3.48 2.55 -17.62
CA PHE A 69 -4.19 3.82 -17.41
C PHE A 69 -4.74 4.46 -18.71
N SER A 70 -5.11 3.73 -19.76
CA SER A 70 -5.45 4.36 -21.05
C SER A 70 -6.78 5.12 -21.03
N GLY A 71 -6.78 6.37 -21.53
CA GLY A 71 -8.00 7.11 -21.88
C GLY A 71 -8.76 7.79 -20.73
N LEU A 72 -8.22 7.75 -19.50
CA LEU A 72 -8.84 8.38 -18.33
C LEU A 72 -8.19 9.72 -17.98
N PRO A 73 -8.95 10.72 -17.50
CA PRO A 73 -8.36 11.95 -16.95
C PRO A 73 -7.40 11.62 -15.80
N GLY A 74 -6.19 12.19 -15.81
CA GLY A 74 -5.16 11.91 -14.81
C GLY A 74 -4.34 10.63 -15.05
N SER A 75 -4.60 9.89 -16.12
CA SER A 75 -3.87 8.67 -16.51
C SER A 75 -2.34 8.82 -16.55
N GLN A 76 -1.85 9.89 -17.17
CA GLN A 76 -0.41 10.16 -17.26
C GLN A 76 0.21 10.42 -15.87
N VAL A 77 -0.53 11.08 -14.97
CA VAL A 77 -0.10 11.34 -13.59
C VAL A 77 -0.02 10.03 -12.80
N ALA A 78 -1.02 9.16 -12.94
CA ALA A 78 -1.02 7.84 -12.31
C ALA A 78 0.18 6.98 -12.79
N ALA A 79 0.42 6.93 -14.11
CA ALA A 79 1.57 6.22 -14.68
C ALA A 79 2.91 6.75 -14.13
N GLN A 80 3.09 8.07 -14.11
CA GLN A 80 4.30 8.69 -13.57
C GLN A 80 4.50 8.41 -12.07
N TYR A 81 3.41 8.40 -11.30
CA TYR A 81 3.46 8.03 -9.89
C TYR A 81 3.91 6.57 -9.71
N CYS A 82 3.33 5.64 -10.46
CA CYS A 82 3.69 4.22 -10.37
C CYS A 82 5.14 3.95 -10.77
N ASP A 83 5.63 4.60 -11.83
CA ASP A 83 7.04 4.52 -12.23
C ASP A 83 7.97 5.05 -11.13
N ARG A 84 7.60 6.17 -10.50
CA ARG A 84 8.38 6.73 -9.41
C ARG A 84 8.34 5.85 -8.16
N ALA A 85 7.18 5.29 -7.82
CA ALA A 85 7.04 4.35 -6.71
C ALA A 85 7.95 3.14 -6.89
N ALA A 86 7.97 2.55 -8.09
CA ALA A 86 8.83 1.42 -8.42
C ALA A 86 10.32 1.74 -8.20
N ARG A 87 10.77 2.92 -8.66
CA ARG A 87 12.15 3.37 -8.47
C ARG A 87 12.50 3.63 -7.00
N ILE A 88 11.57 4.16 -6.21
CA ILE A 88 11.77 4.37 -4.77
C ILE A 88 11.94 3.02 -4.05
N ILE A 89 11.10 2.03 -4.38
CA ILE A 89 11.17 0.68 -3.82
C ILE A 89 12.54 0.05 -4.11
N GLU A 90 13.00 0.13 -5.36
CA GLU A 90 14.29 -0.39 -5.81
C GLU A 90 15.47 0.34 -5.15
N ALA A 91 15.41 1.66 -5.03
CA ALA A 91 16.43 2.47 -4.36
C ALA A 91 16.58 2.12 -2.86
N ASN A 92 15.50 1.67 -2.21
CA ASN A 92 15.54 1.17 -0.84
C ASN A 92 15.97 -0.30 -0.73
N GLY A 93 16.33 -0.94 -1.84
CA GLY A 93 16.87 -2.30 -1.86
C GLY A 93 15.80 -3.38 -1.64
N LEU A 94 14.57 -3.12 -2.08
CA LEU A 94 13.50 -4.11 -2.27
C LEU A 94 13.18 -4.24 -3.76
N SER A 95 12.78 -5.43 -4.19
CA SER A 95 12.12 -5.56 -5.50
C SER A 95 10.65 -5.18 -5.38
N ASN A 96 10.05 -4.68 -6.45
CA ASN A 96 8.60 -4.45 -6.54
C ASN A 96 7.79 -5.68 -6.12
N ARG A 97 8.22 -6.87 -6.56
CA ARG A 97 7.61 -8.14 -6.17
C ARG A 97 7.65 -8.37 -4.66
N ARG A 98 8.80 -8.15 -4.01
CA ARG A 98 8.93 -8.37 -2.56
C ARG A 98 8.19 -7.31 -1.77
N PHE A 99 8.18 -6.07 -2.23
CA PHE A 99 7.36 -5.01 -1.63
C PHE A 99 5.87 -5.40 -1.62
N ASN A 100 5.33 -5.81 -2.77
CA ASN A 100 3.93 -6.23 -2.88
C ASN A 100 3.62 -7.46 -2.00
N GLN A 101 4.54 -8.42 -1.91
CA GLN A 101 4.41 -9.55 -0.99
C GLN A 101 4.33 -9.07 0.47
N ILE A 102 5.17 -8.12 0.88
CA ILE A 102 5.13 -7.59 2.26
C ILE A 102 3.79 -6.88 2.52
N THR A 103 3.26 -6.14 1.54
CA THR A 103 1.92 -5.55 1.61
C THR A 103 0.83 -6.60 1.84
N GLU A 104 0.87 -7.71 1.09
CA GLU A 104 -0.09 -8.82 1.22
C GLU A 104 0.04 -9.57 2.56
N ILE A 105 1.27 -9.78 3.06
CA ILE A 105 1.49 -10.33 4.40
C ILE A 105 0.89 -9.39 5.44
N ALA A 106 1.16 -8.09 5.35
CA ALA A 106 0.73 -7.12 6.35
C ALA A 106 -0.80 -7.00 6.44
N SER A 107 -1.54 -7.12 5.33
CA SER A 107 -3.01 -7.03 5.34
C SER A 107 -3.70 -8.20 6.04
N SER A 108 -3.03 -9.34 6.16
CA SER A 108 -3.54 -10.57 6.74
C SER A 108 -2.86 -10.97 8.05
N ASN A 109 -1.82 -10.23 8.46
CA ASN A 109 -1.03 -10.51 9.65
C ASN A 109 -0.82 -9.24 10.51
N SER A 110 -1.61 -9.13 11.57
CA SER A 110 -1.60 -7.99 12.49
C SER A 110 -0.27 -7.78 13.21
N GLU A 111 0.53 -8.83 13.44
CA GLU A 111 1.85 -8.71 14.03
C GLU A 111 2.83 -8.04 13.06
N ILE A 112 2.79 -8.39 11.77
CA ILE A 112 3.62 -7.75 10.75
C ILE A 112 3.16 -6.30 10.52
N GLN A 113 1.85 -6.07 10.44
CA GLN A 113 1.26 -4.73 10.34
C GLN A 113 1.75 -3.83 11.48
N ARG A 114 1.68 -4.30 12.73
CA ARG A 114 2.15 -3.58 13.92
C ARG A 114 3.65 -3.27 13.84
N ARG A 115 4.48 -4.25 13.45
CA ARG A 115 5.94 -4.04 13.31
C ARG A 115 6.27 -2.98 12.24
N ILE A 116 5.50 -2.92 11.15
CA ILE A 116 5.64 -1.89 10.12
C ILE A 116 5.22 -0.53 10.67
N GLN A 117 4.08 -0.44 11.37
CA GLN A 117 3.62 0.81 12.01
C GLN A 117 4.62 1.34 13.04
N ASP A 118 5.14 0.48 13.91
CA ASP A 118 6.18 0.82 14.89
C ASP A 118 7.42 1.37 14.20
N LYS A 119 7.86 0.72 13.11
CA LYS A 119 9.02 1.17 12.34
C LYS A 119 8.76 2.50 11.64
N MET A 120 7.59 2.71 11.04
CA MET A 120 7.21 4.00 10.47
C MET A 120 7.21 5.09 11.53
N ALA A 121 6.63 4.86 12.71
CA ALA A 121 6.64 5.81 13.82
C ALA A 121 8.07 6.18 14.27
N GLN A 122 8.99 5.21 14.29
CA GLN A 122 10.41 5.48 14.56
C GLN A 122 11.03 6.39 13.48
N LEU A 123 10.79 6.09 12.20
CA LEU A 123 11.30 6.86 11.06
C LEU A 123 10.72 8.28 11.03
N CYS A 124 9.46 8.47 11.41
CA CYS A 124 8.80 9.77 11.45
C CYS A 124 9.46 10.80 12.39
N ARG A 125 10.32 10.36 13.31
CA ARG A 125 11.13 11.26 14.15
C ARG A 125 12.34 11.83 13.41
N GLN A 126 12.69 11.28 12.26
CA GLN A 126 13.82 11.73 11.45
C GLN A 126 13.39 12.90 10.55
N PRO A 127 14.24 13.94 10.38
CA PRO A 127 13.90 15.11 9.57
C PRO A 127 13.47 14.77 8.14
N GLU A 128 14.07 13.73 7.55
CA GLU A 128 13.81 13.26 6.19
C GLU A 128 12.36 12.80 5.97
N PHE A 129 11.68 12.28 7.00
CA PHE A 129 10.33 11.72 6.88
C PHE A 129 9.22 12.60 7.50
N ARG A 130 9.56 13.74 8.13
CA ARG A 130 8.56 14.57 8.85
C ARG A 130 7.34 14.93 8.01
N ASN A 131 7.54 15.23 6.72
CA ASN A 131 6.46 15.62 5.81
C ASN A 131 5.61 14.45 5.31
N ALA A 132 6.11 13.22 5.38
CA ALA A 132 5.36 12.03 5.00
C ALA A 132 4.40 11.59 6.11
N CYS A 133 4.76 11.86 7.37
CA CYS A 133 4.09 11.30 8.54
C CYS A 133 2.88 12.10 9.06
N SER A 134 2.65 13.31 8.57
CA SER A 134 1.52 14.17 8.99
C SER A 134 0.16 13.76 8.40
N SER A 135 0.11 12.62 7.69
CA SER A 135 -0.87 12.38 6.62
C SER A 135 -1.77 11.16 6.82
N GLY A 136 -1.74 10.51 7.99
CA GLY A 136 -2.78 9.55 8.40
C GLY A 136 -2.64 8.11 7.87
N TRP A 137 -1.42 7.60 7.67
CA TRP A 137 -1.16 6.23 7.19
C TRP A 137 -1.29 5.10 8.21
N LEU A 138 -1.82 5.37 9.41
CA LEU A 138 -1.86 4.35 10.49
C LEU A 138 -2.86 3.22 10.27
N ASN A 139 -3.45 3.08 9.08
CA ASN A 139 -4.33 1.98 8.71
C ASN A 139 -3.79 1.29 7.43
N LEU A 140 -2.68 0.56 7.59
CA LEU A 140 -2.47 -0.66 6.78
C LEU A 140 -3.51 -1.71 7.18
#